data_AF-A0A3M1Y7V0-F1
#
_entry.id   AF-A0A3M1Y7V0-F1
#
_cell.length_a   1.000
_cell.length_b   1.000
_cell.length_c   1.000
_cell.angle_alpha   90.00
_cell.angle_beta   90.00
_cell.angle_gamma   90.00
#
_symmetry.space_group_name_H-M   'P 1'
#
loop_
_entity.id
_entity.type
_entity.pdbx_description
1 polymer ?
#
loop_
_entity_poly.entity_id
_entity_poly.type
_entity_poly.pdbx_seq_one_letter_code
_entity_poly.pdbx_strand_id
1 'polypeptide(L)'
;MSSPILKVHPDDTLIVALDNLPAGHTVTLDGESYTLPERIPLKHKFAARAFAPGDPVTMYGVLVGRATEAIPLGGLITTQNLTHAAGSYELRKTAPSWNAPDTRRWQGRTFEGYHRANGLVGTANYWLIVPLVFCENRNLEVMRASLVEALGYQTPRHHQVDVARLMQLHTEGAGPEAIMAAEIGL
;
A
#
# COMPACT_ATOMS: atom_id res chain seq x y z
N MET A 1 27.25 3.35 -7.83
CA MET A 1 26.21 3.47 -8.88
C MET A 1 25.20 2.35 -8.63
N SER A 2 23.90 2.63 -8.65
CA SER A 2 22.89 1.56 -8.51
C SER A 2 22.88 0.69 -9.77
N SER A 3 22.79 -0.63 -9.62
CA SER A 3 22.62 -1.54 -10.76
C SER A 3 21.35 -1.16 -11.56
N PRO A 4 21.38 -1.13 -12.91
CA PRO A 4 20.20 -0.83 -13.73
C PRO A 4 19.23 -2.01 -13.83
N ILE A 5 19.57 -3.15 -13.19
CA ILE A 5 18.79 -4.38 -13.17
C ILE A 5 18.77 -5.00 -11.77
N LEU A 6 17.74 -5.79 -11.49
CA LEU A 6 17.55 -6.48 -10.21
C LEU A 6 17.00 -7.89 -10.43
N LYS A 7 17.64 -8.86 -9.77
CA LYS A 7 17.08 -10.20 -9.56
C LYS A 7 16.58 -10.28 -8.12
N VAL A 8 15.29 -10.58 -7.95
CA VAL A 8 14.62 -10.46 -6.65
C VAL A 8 14.95 -11.64 -5.75
N HIS A 9 14.94 -12.84 -6.31
CA HIS A 9 15.35 -14.08 -5.65
C HIS A 9 16.49 -14.76 -6.43
N PRO A 10 17.46 -15.39 -5.75
CA PRO A 10 18.56 -16.11 -6.43
C PRO A 10 18.10 -17.16 -7.45
N ASP A 11 16.94 -17.79 -7.20
CA ASP A 11 16.34 -18.81 -8.08
C ASP A 11 15.44 -18.24 -9.19
N ASP A 12 15.32 -16.91 -9.32
CA ASP A 12 14.51 -16.31 -10.36
C ASP A 12 15.12 -16.52 -11.75
N THR A 13 14.27 -16.92 -12.69
CA THR A 13 14.64 -17.00 -14.10
C THR A 13 14.32 -15.72 -14.86
N LEU A 14 13.75 -14.72 -14.18
CA LEU A 14 13.46 -13.39 -14.71
C LEU A 14 14.29 -12.32 -13.98
N ILE A 15 14.69 -11.29 -14.72
CA ILE A 15 15.39 -10.12 -14.18
C ILE A 15 14.54 -8.88 -14.46
N VAL A 16 14.45 -7.98 -13.48
CA VAL A 16 13.69 -6.72 -13.57
C VAL A 16 14.61 -5.60 -14.03
N ALA A 17 14.17 -4.82 -15.02
CA ALA A 17 14.83 -3.59 -15.41
C ALA A 17 14.46 -2.43 -14.46
N LEU A 18 15.47 -1.81 -13.86
CA LEU A 18 15.35 -0.61 -13.03
C LEU A 18 15.56 0.69 -13.83
N ASP A 19 15.83 0.57 -15.13
CA ASP A 19 15.91 1.67 -16.10
C ASP A 19 15.40 1.21 -17.48
N ASN A 20 15.32 2.12 -18.46
CA ASN A 20 15.10 1.77 -19.86
C ASN A 20 16.39 1.25 -20.48
N LEU A 21 16.39 -0.03 -20.89
CA LEU A 21 17.56 -0.69 -21.46
C LEU A 21 17.39 -0.80 -22.99
N PRO A 22 18.28 -0.19 -23.80
CA PRO A 22 18.23 -0.31 -25.26
C PRO A 22 18.54 -1.73 -25.75
N ALA A 23 18.08 -2.05 -26.97
CA ALA A 23 18.52 -3.25 -27.68
C ALA A 23 20.04 -3.19 -27.93
N GLY A 24 20.70 -4.34 -27.87
CA GLY A 24 22.16 -4.50 -27.98
C GLY A 24 22.94 -4.08 -26.74
N HIS A 25 22.28 -3.51 -25.72
CA HIS A 25 22.94 -3.15 -24.46
C HIS A 25 23.30 -4.40 -23.66
N THR A 26 24.50 -4.43 -23.08
CA THR A 26 24.94 -5.51 -22.19
C THR A 26 24.87 -5.04 -20.74
N VAL A 27 24.16 -5.79 -19.92
CA VAL A 27 24.07 -5.59 -18.47
C VAL A 27 24.72 -6.74 -17.73
N THR A 28 25.31 -6.48 -16.56
CA THR A 28 26.00 -7.50 -15.76
C THR A 28 25.33 -7.63 -14.39
N LEU A 29 25.06 -8.86 -13.97
CA LEU A 29 24.52 -9.18 -12.65
C LEU A 29 25.14 -10.48 -12.15
N ASP A 30 25.60 -10.50 -10.91
CA ASP A 30 26.23 -11.68 -10.27
C ASP A 30 27.39 -12.30 -11.07
N GLY A 31 28.10 -11.49 -11.87
CA GLY A 31 29.20 -11.93 -12.73
C GLY A 31 28.77 -12.49 -14.09
N GLU A 32 27.46 -12.58 -14.37
CA GLU A 32 26.91 -12.96 -15.67
C GLU A 32 26.57 -11.72 -16.50
N SER A 33 26.79 -11.81 -17.81
CA SER A 33 26.50 -10.73 -18.77
C SER A 33 25.34 -11.10 -19.68
N TYR A 34 24.38 -10.18 -19.82
CA TYR A 34 23.18 -10.33 -20.64
C TYR A 34 23.19 -9.27 -21.73
N THR A 35 23.37 -9.68 -22.98
CA THR A 35 23.19 -8.80 -24.13
C THR A 35 21.73 -8.84 -24.56
N LEU A 36 21.05 -7.71 -24.46
CA LEU A 36 19.61 -7.63 -24.69
C LEU A 36 19.30 -7.63 -26.19
N PRO A 37 18.53 -8.59 -26.72
CA PRO A 37 18.20 -8.64 -28.15
C PRO A 37 17.22 -7.53 -28.56
N GLU A 38 16.47 -6.98 -27.61
CA GLU A 38 15.45 -5.95 -27.82
C GLU A 38 15.45 -4.93 -26.67
N ARG A 39 14.68 -3.86 -26.81
CA ARG A 39 14.53 -2.84 -25.78
C ARG A 39 13.74 -3.41 -24.60
N ILE A 40 14.25 -3.25 -23.38
CA ILE A 40 13.53 -3.56 -22.14
C ILE A 40 13.12 -2.25 -21.46
N PRO A 41 11.83 -1.90 -21.42
CA PRO A 41 11.39 -0.69 -20.73
C PRO A 41 11.57 -0.78 -19.21
N LEU A 42 11.65 0.38 -18.55
CA LEU A 42 11.65 0.46 -17.10
C LEU A 42 10.52 -0.39 -16.48
N LYS A 43 10.82 -1.10 -15.39
CA LYS A 43 9.93 -2.01 -14.63
C LYS A 43 9.46 -3.26 -15.39
N HIS A 44 9.91 -3.46 -16.63
CA HIS A 44 9.65 -4.70 -17.34
C HIS A 44 10.68 -5.77 -16.97
N LYS A 45 10.41 -7.00 -17.41
CA LYS A 45 11.21 -8.18 -17.09
C LYS A 45 11.84 -8.72 -18.36
N PHE A 46 13.02 -9.31 -18.22
CA PHE A 46 13.66 -10.06 -19.29
C PHE A 46 14.14 -11.42 -18.80
N ALA A 47 14.37 -12.31 -19.75
CA ALA A 47 14.74 -13.69 -19.53
C ALA A 47 16.21 -13.83 -19.06
N ALA A 48 16.44 -14.41 -17.88
CA ALA A 48 17.79 -14.71 -17.38
C ALA A 48 18.43 -15.93 -18.09
N ARG A 49 17.64 -16.67 -18.86
CA ARG A 49 18.07 -17.80 -19.70
C ARG A 49 17.14 -17.90 -20.91
N ALA A 50 17.52 -18.63 -21.94
CA ALA A 50 16.57 -18.97 -23.00
C ALA A 50 15.47 -19.89 -22.45
N PHE A 51 14.25 -19.75 -22.99
CA PHE A 51 13.08 -20.57 -22.70
C PHE A 51 12.54 -21.19 -23.98
N ALA A 52 12.16 -22.46 -23.91
CA ALA A 52 11.32 -23.10 -24.91
C ALA A 52 9.82 -22.98 -24.53
N PRO A 53 8.88 -23.12 -25.48
CA PRO A 53 7.47 -23.18 -25.16
C PRO A 53 7.17 -24.25 -24.10
N GLY A 54 6.42 -23.88 -23.06
CA GLY A 54 6.08 -24.73 -21.91
C GLY A 54 7.06 -24.66 -20.73
N ASP A 55 8.24 -24.07 -20.91
CA ASP A 55 9.24 -23.96 -19.83
C ASP A 55 8.69 -23.17 -18.63
N PRO A 56 9.02 -23.60 -17.39
CA PRO A 56 8.62 -22.88 -16.19
C PRO A 56 9.42 -21.59 -16.02
N VAL A 57 8.73 -20.54 -15.60
CA VAL A 57 9.27 -19.21 -15.35
C VAL A 57 9.04 -18.84 -13.89
N THR A 58 10.12 -18.48 -13.19
CA THR A 58 10.11 -18.14 -11.76
C THR A 58 10.37 -16.66 -11.51
N MET A 59 9.66 -16.12 -10.53
CA MET A 59 9.88 -14.79 -9.95
C MET A 59 9.54 -14.83 -8.46
N TYR A 60 10.28 -14.08 -7.64
CA TYR A 60 10.15 -14.13 -6.17
C TYR A 60 10.41 -15.52 -5.57
N GLY A 61 11.19 -16.36 -6.26
CA GLY A 61 11.49 -17.73 -5.84
C GLY A 61 10.34 -18.73 -6.05
N VAL A 62 9.29 -18.35 -6.78
CA VAL A 62 8.12 -19.21 -7.05
C VAL A 62 7.77 -19.26 -8.53
N LEU A 63 7.09 -20.32 -8.95
CA LEU A 63 6.53 -20.44 -10.30
C LEU A 63 5.46 -19.37 -10.50
N VAL A 64 5.61 -18.54 -11.54
CA VAL A 64 4.64 -17.49 -11.90
C VAL A 64 3.99 -17.72 -13.24
N GLY A 65 4.63 -18.50 -14.11
CA GLY A 65 4.18 -18.72 -15.47
C GLY A 65 4.92 -19.79 -16.22
N ARG A 66 4.46 -20.04 -17.45
CA ARG A 66 5.16 -20.83 -18.46
C ARG A 66 5.26 -20.03 -19.75
N ALA A 67 6.39 -20.16 -20.43
CA ALA A 67 6.58 -19.54 -21.74
C ALA A 67 5.57 -20.13 -22.73
N THR A 68 4.92 -19.30 -23.54
CA THR A 68 3.98 -19.76 -24.60
C THR A 68 4.67 -19.93 -25.94
N GLU A 69 5.82 -19.28 -26.10
CA GLU A 69 6.69 -19.34 -27.27
C GLU A 69 8.16 -19.41 -26.84
N ALA A 70 9.08 -19.53 -27.81
CA ALA A 70 10.50 -19.48 -27.51
C ALA A 70 10.91 -18.04 -27.13
N ILE A 71 11.61 -17.88 -26.01
CA ILE A 71 12.10 -16.58 -25.53
C ILE A 71 13.63 -16.67 -25.42
N PRO A 72 14.40 -15.84 -26.13
CA PRO A 72 15.86 -15.89 -26.06
C PRO A 72 16.37 -15.39 -24.70
N LEU A 73 17.63 -15.71 -24.38
CA LEU A 73 18.36 -15.04 -23.30
C LEU A 73 18.29 -13.52 -23.48
N GLY A 74 17.93 -12.78 -22.43
CA GLY A 74 17.75 -11.33 -22.51
C GLY A 74 16.42 -10.87 -23.12
N GLY A 75 15.59 -11.78 -23.64
CA GLY A 75 14.32 -11.45 -24.31
C GLY A 75 13.30 -10.82 -23.38
N LEU A 76 12.50 -9.88 -23.91
CA LEU A 76 11.47 -9.18 -23.14
C LEU A 76 10.34 -10.14 -22.74
N ILE A 77 9.92 -10.09 -21.49
CA ILE A 77 8.73 -10.81 -21.02
C ILE A 77 7.52 -9.91 -21.15
N THR A 78 6.49 -10.42 -21.82
CA THR A 78 5.21 -9.74 -22.05
C THR A 78 4.06 -10.66 -21.64
N THR A 79 2.82 -10.16 -21.70
CA THR A 79 1.62 -10.98 -21.50
C THR A 79 1.30 -11.89 -22.69
N GLN A 80 2.01 -11.75 -23.82
CA GLN A 80 1.81 -12.56 -25.02
C GLN A 80 2.66 -13.82 -24.99
N ASN A 81 3.89 -13.70 -24.46
CA ASN A 81 4.87 -14.79 -24.44
C ASN A 81 4.92 -15.56 -23.11
N LEU A 82 4.09 -15.18 -22.14
CA LEU A 82 3.99 -15.84 -20.84
C LEU A 82 2.52 -16.06 -20.47
N THR A 83 2.18 -17.29 -20.14
CA THR A 83 0.88 -17.63 -19.51
C THR A 83 1.07 -17.91 -18.03
N HIS A 84 0.06 -17.59 -17.21
CA HIS A 84 0.12 -17.83 -15.77
C HIS A 84 0.17 -19.33 -15.46
N ALA A 85 0.99 -19.69 -14.48
CA ALA A 85 1.07 -21.02 -13.92
C ALA A 85 1.41 -20.91 -12.43
N ALA A 86 0.80 -21.76 -11.62
CA ALA A 86 1.12 -21.93 -10.22
C ALA A 86 1.55 -23.37 -9.96
N GLY A 87 2.39 -23.59 -8.95
CA GLY A 87 2.77 -24.94 -8.53
C GLY A 87 1.53 -25.74 -8.09
N SER A 88 1.59 -27.07 -8.18
CA SER A 88 0.58 -27.93 -7.58
C SER A 88 0.49 -27.66 -6.07
N TYR A 89 -0.72 -27.61 -5.55
CA TYR A 89 -0.93 -27.55 -4.11
C TYR A 89 -0.52 -28.89 -3.50
N GLU A 90 0.56 -28.88 -2.73
CA GLU A 90 0.98 -30.02 -1.92
C GLU A 90 0.97 -29.61 -0.45
N LEU A 91 0.33 -30.43 0.38
CA LEU A 91 0.42 -30.30 1.84
C LEU A 91 1.88 -30.58 2.23
N ARG A 92 2.70 -29.53 2.34
CA ARG A 92 4.07 -29.66 2.82
C ARG A 92 4.02 -30.21 4.25
N LYS A 93 4.41 -31.48 4.41
CA LYS A 93 4.52 -32.14 5.73
C LYS A 93 5.68 -31.60 6.56
N THR A 94 6.59 -30.86 5.93
CA THR A 94 7.76 -30.24 6.57
C THR A 94 7.53 -28.75 6.77
N ALA A 95 7.79 -28.28 8.00
CA ALA A 95 7.84 -26.87 8.30
C ALA A 95 8.87 -26.19 7.37
N PRO A 96 8.56 -25.03 6.77
CA PRO A 96 9.52 -24.30 5.96
C PRO A 96 10.75 -23.96 6.81
N SER A 97 11.95 -24.18 6.27
CA SER A 97 13.18 -23.70 6.88
C SER A 97 13.25 -22.17 6.70
N TRP A 98 12.93 -21.42 7.74
CA TRP A 98 13.09 -19.97 7.76
C TRP A 98 14.35 -19.62 8.53
N ASN A 99 15.26 -18.88 7.90
CA ASN A 99 16.39 -18.28 8.59
C ASN A 99 16.02 -16.85 9.01
N ALA A 100 15.84 -16.64 10.31
CA ALA A 100 15.49 -15.34 10.83
C ALA A 100 16.59 -14.31 10.51
N PRO A 101 16.24 -13.10 10.05
CA PRO A 101 17.24 -12.05 9.87
C PRO A 101 17.87 -11.66 11.20
N ASP A 102 19.13 -11.24 11.17
CA ASP A 102 19.82 -10.78 12.36
C ASP A 102 19.18 -9.51 12.94
N THR A 103 18.64 -9.61 14.14
CA THR A 103 17.99 -8.52 14.86
C THR A 103 18.90 -7.86 15.91
N ARG A 104 20.18 -8.26 16.03
CA ARG A 104 21.12 -7.73 17.04
C ARG A 104 21.23 -6.20 17.03
N ARG A 105 21.18 -5.57 15.85
CA ARG A 105 21.23 -4.10 15.72
C ARG A 105 20.07 -3.36 16.40
N TRP A 106 18.99 -4.07 16.71
CA TRP A 106 17.80 -3.52 17.36
C TRP A 106 17.68 -3.91 18.83
N GLN A 107 18.60 -4.74 19.35
CA GLN A 107 18.61 -5.10 20.76
C GLN A 107 18.83 -3.84 21.62
N GLY A 108 18.07 -3.73 22.71
CA GLY A 108 18.15 -2.59 23.63
C GLY A 108 17.58 -1.27 23.09
N ARG A 109 17.00 -1.26 21.88
CA ARG A 109 16.25 -0.09 21.40
C ARG A 109 14.98 0.06 22.23
N THR A 110 14.76 1.25 22.76
CA THR A 110 13.57 1.62 23.52
C THR A 110 12.83 2.74 22.80
N PHE A 111 11.59 2.98 23.21
CA PHE A 111 10.82 4.16 22.82
C PHE A 111 10.03 4.64 24.04
N GLU A 112 9.73 5.94 24.09
CA GLU A 112 8.87 6.52 25.11
C GLU A 112 7.41 6.08 24.86
N GLY A 113 6.90 5.21 25.72
CA GLY A 113 5.59 4.59 25.56
C GLY A 113 4.71 4.74 26.79
N TYR A 114 3.40 4.57 26.60
CA TYR A 114 2.42 4.66 27.68
C TYR A 114 2.23 3.30 28.35
N HIS A 115 2.85 3.11 29.51
CA HIS A 115 2.74 1.87 30.29
C HIS A 115 1.32 1.64 30.81
N ARG A 116 0.91 0.37 30.85
CA ARG A 116 -0.40 -0.08 31.36
C ARG A 116 -0.21 -1.06 32.52
N ALA A 117 -1.21 -1.16 33.38
CA ALA A 117 -1.17 -2.05 34.56
C ALA A 117 -1.02 -3.54 34.19
N ASN A 118 -1.40 -3.93 32.97
CA ASN A 118 -1.24 -5.29 32.45
C ASN A 118 0.14 -5.56 31.80
N GLY A 119 1.09 -4.62 31.90
CA GLY A 119 2.44 -4.75 31.36
C GLY A 119 2.59 -4.42 29.87
N LEU A 120 1.49 -4.17 29.14
CA LEU A 120 1.56 -3.69 27.76
C LEU A 120 1.95 -2.21 27.70
N VAL A 121 2.53 -1.80 26.57
CA VAL A 121 2.98 -0.43 26.33
C VAL A 121 2.29 0.10 25.07
N GLY A 122 1.52 1.19 25.20
CA GLY A 122 0.84 1.85 24.09
C GLY A 122 1.74 2.87 23.39
N THR A 123 1.59 3.02 22.09
CA THR A 123 2.26 4.05 21.27
C THR A 123 1.51 5.39 21.24
N ALA A 124 0.28 5.41 21.79
CA ALA A 124 -0.57 6.60 21.91
C ALA A 124 -1.45 6.47 23.16
N ASN A 125 -1.96 7.61 23.64
CA ASN A 125 -2.81 7.67 24.83
C ASN A 125 -4.16 8.28 24.48
N TYR A 126 -5.13 7.41 24.19
CA TYR A 126 -6.49 7.82 23.84
C TYR A 126 -7.43 7.72 25.03
N TRP A 127 -8.36 8.66 25.13
CA TRP A 127 -9.57 8.51 25.92
C TRP A 127 -10.70 8.07 25.00
N LEU A 128 -11.21 6.87 25.22
CA LEU A 128 -12.36 6.34 24.49
C LEU A 128 -13.59 6.49 25.35
N ILE A 129 -14.58 7.24 24.86
CA ILE A 129 -15.87 7.42 25.53
C ILE A 129 -16.91 6.78 24.64
N VAL A 130 -17.49 5.67 25.12
CA VAL A 130 -18.44 4.87 24.35
C VAL A 130 -19.81 4.96 25.01
N PRO A 131 -20.82 5.54 24.35
CA PRO A 131 -22.16 5.61 24.92
C PRO A 131 -22.80 4.21 24.85
N LEU A 132 -23.46 3.79 25.94
CA LEU A 132 -24.17 2.50 25.96
C LEU A 132 -25.51 2.56 25.23
N VAL A 133 -26.05 3.76 25.00
CA VAL A 133 -27.30 4.00 24.27
C VAL A 133 -27.16 5.25 23.41
N PHE A 134 -27.86 5.30 22.28
CA PHE A 134 -27.73 6.39 21.30
C PHE A 134 -28.20 7.76 21.83
N CYS A 135 -29.10 7.80 22.81
CA CYS A 135 -29.60 9.04 23.39
C CYS A 135 -28.47 9.89 24.02
N GLU A 136 -27.36 9.27 24.42
CA GLU A 136 -26.22 9.94 25.05
C GLU A 136 -25.25 10.59 24.06
N ASN A 137 -25.42 10.37 22.75
CA ASN A 137 -24.51 10.92 21.74
C ASN A 137 -24.38 12.45 21.84
N ARG A 138 -25.48 13.16 22.12
CA ARG A 138 -25.45 14.62 22.29
C ARG A 138 -24.61 15.05 23.49
N ASN A 139 -24.66 14.30 24.58
CA ASN A 139 -23.86 14.58 25.78
C ASN A 139 -22.38 14.34 25.51
N LEU A 140 -22.03 13.34 24.69
CA LEU A 140 -20.65 13.11 24.27
C LEU A 140 -20.10 14.24 23.40
N GLU A 141 -20.89 14.81 22.49
CA GLU A 141 -20.44 15.96 21.70
C GLU A 141 -20.17 17.19 22.58
N VAL A 142 -21.01 17.45 23.58
CA VAL A 142 -20.77 18.53 24.55
C VAL A 142 -19.51 18.28 25.37
N MET A 143 -19.31 17.06 25.86
CA MET A 143 -18.10 16.68 26.60
C MET A 143 -16.85 16.81 25.73
N ARG A 144 -16.91 16.31 24.50
CA ARG A 144 -15.83 16.42 23.52
C ARG A 144 -15.47 17.88 23.25
N ALA A 145 -16.46 18.73 22.95
CA ALA A 145 -16.23 20.15 22.70
C ALA A 145 -15.56 20.83 23.90
N SER A 146 -16.05 20.56 25.12
CA SER A 146 -15.51 21.14 26.35
C SER A 146 -14.05 20.73 26.60
N LEU A 147 -13.71 19.46 26.37
CA LEU A 147 -12.35 18.93 26.56
C LEU A 147 -11.39 19.44 25.47
N VAL A 148 -11.81 19.38 24.21
CA VAL A 148 -11.01 19.75 23.03
C VAL A 148 -10.71 21.25 23.04
N GLU A 149 -11.70 22.09 23.36
CA GLU A 149 -11.53 23.54 23.47
C GLU A 149 -10.58 23.94 24.61
N ALA A 150 -10.72 23.36 25.79
CA ALA A 150 -9.82 23.62 26.92
C ALA A 150 -8.35 23.23 26.62
N LEU A 151 -8.16 22.22 25.76
CA LEU A 151 -6.85 21.78 25.28
C LEU A 151 -6.34 22.59 24.06
N GLY A 152 -7.09 23.59 23.59
CA GLY A 152 -6.69 24.47 22.48
C GLY A 152 -6.87 23.86 21.09
N TYR A 153 -7.59 22.73 20.97
CA TYR A 153 -7.91 22.12 19.69
C TYR A 153 -9.18 22.76 19.10
N GLN A 154 -9.24 22.88 17.77
CA GLN A 154 -10.45 23.35 17.10
C GLN A 154 -11.53 22.27 17.12
N THR A 155 -12.69 22.59 17.70
CA THR A 155 -13.88 21.75 17.60
C THR A 155 -14.51 21.97 16.21
N PRO A 156 -14.59 20.95 15.34
CA PRO A 156 -15.29 21.10 14.07
C PRO A 156 -16.76 21.39 14.36
N ARG A 157 -17.22 22.61 14.07
CA ARG A 157 -18.65 22.93 14.10
C ARG A 157 -19.24 22.42 12.79
N HIS A 158 -19.86 21.24 12.82
CA HIS A 158 -20.61 20.76 11.67
C HIS A 158 -21.82 21.67 11.47
N HIS A 159 -21.78 22.49 10.42
CA HIS A 159 -22.86 23.33 9.91
C HIS A 159 -23.48 24.29 10.93
N GLN A 160 -22.96 25.52 11.00
CA GLN A 160 -23.75 26.62 11.54
C GLN A 160 -24.76 27.05 10.47
N VAL A 161 -26.04 26.81 10.77
CA VAL A 161 -27.17 27.34 9.98
C VAL A 161 -27.41 28.79 10.42
N ASP A 162 -27.45 29.74 9.49
CA ASP A 162 -27.87 31.12 9.78
C ASP A 162 -29.38 31.19 10.01
N VAL A 163 -29.80 30.83 11.22
CA VAL A 163 -31.21 30.84 11.65
C VAL A 163 -31.77 32.26 11.64
N ALA A 164 -30.96 33.27 11.91
CA ALA A 164 -31.41 34.66 11.91
C ALA A 164 -31.83 35.09 10.51
N ARG A 165 -31.07 34.72 9.48
CA ARG A 165 -31.42 34.96 8.08
C ARG A 165 -32.73 34.26 7.68
N LEU A 166 -32.93 33.02 8.10
CA LEU A 166 -34.17 32.29 7.85
C LEU A 166 -35.39 32.95 8.53
N MET A 167 -35.23 33.39 9.78
CA MET A 167 -36.29 34.11 10.51
C MET A 167 -36.63 35.45 9.85
N GLN A 168 -35.62 36.18 9.38
CA GLN A 168 -35.81 37.44 8.66
C GLN A 168 -36.62 37.22 7.38
N LEU A 169 -36.22 36.28 6.53
CA LEU A 169 -36.93 35.97 5.27
C LEU A 169 -38.40 35.59 5.52
N HIS A 170 -38.66 34.80 6.57
CA HIS A 170 -40.02 34.44 6.94
C HIS A 170 -40.84 35.66 7.40
N THR A 171 -40.26 36.53 8.22
CA THR A 171 -40.94 37.73 8.74
C THR A 171 -41.18 38.77 7.64
N GLU A 172 -40.30 38.84 6.63
CA GLU A 172 -40.46 39.68 5.44
C GLU A 172 -41.48 39.11 4.42
N GLY A 173 -42.09 37.96 4.71
CA GLY A 173 -43.12 37.35 3.88
C GLY A 173 -42.58 36.58 2.66
N ALA A 174 -41.31 36.17 2.69
CA ALA A 174 -40.74 35.37 1.61
C ALA A 174 -41.48 34.03 1.47
N GLY A 175 -41.74 33.63 0.22
CA GLY A 175 -42.39 32.35 -0.08
C GLY A 175 -41.50 31.15 0.25
N PRO A 176 -42.08 29.93 0.39
CA PRO A 176 -41.34 28.71 0.77
C PRO A 176 -40.13 28.40 -0.11
N GLU A 177 -40.23 28.65 -1.42
CA GLU A 177 -39.11 28.42 -2.36
C GLU A 177 -37.92 29.34 -2.08
N ALA A 178 -38.16 30.61 -1.74
CA ALA A 178 -37.11 31.57 -1.44
C ALA A 178 -36.40 31.27 -0.11
N ILE A 179 -37.11 30.71 0.87
CA ILE A 179 -36.55 30.27 2.15
C ILE A 179 -35.69 29.01 1.95
N MET A 180 -36.14 28.07 1.13
CA MET A 180 -35.40 26.82 0.82
C MET A 180 -34.16 27.06 -0.05
N ALA A 181 -34.17 28.10 -0.89
CA ALA A 181 -33.04 28.48 -1.73
C ALA A 181 -32.00 29.36 -1.00
N ALA A 182 -32.25 29.75 0.25
CA ALA A 182 -31.32 30.57 1.01
C ALA A 182 -30.03 29.78 1.33
N GLU A 183 -28.88 30.36 1.00
CA GLU A 183 -27.60 29.85 1.47
C GLU A 183 -27.49 30.11 2.97
N ILE A 184 -27.54 29.04 3.75
CA ILE A 184 -27.61 29.08 5.22
C ILE A 184 -26.34 28.55 5.89
N GLY A 185 -25.29 28.21 5.15
CA GLY A 185 -24.02 27.77 5.73
C GLY A 185 -23.13 28.95 6.14
N LEU A 186 -22.61 28.91 7.36
CA LEU A 186 -21.43 29.69 7.80
C LEU A 186 -20.14 28.88 7.62
#